data_AF-A0A2E5L448-F1
#
_entry.id   AF-A0A2E5L448-F1
#
_cell.length_a   1.000
_cell.length_b   1.000
_cell.length_c   1.000
_cell.angle_alpha   90.00
_cell.angle_beta   90.00
_cell.angle_gamma   90.00
#
_symmetry.space_group_name_H-M   'P 1'
#
loop_
_entity.id
_entity.type
_entity.pdbx_description
1 polymer ?
#
loop_
_entity_poly.entity_id
_entity_poly.type
_entity_poly.pdbx_seq_one_letter_code
_entity_poly.pdbx_strand_id
1 'polypeptide(L)'
;MAKIIESHFGTLMDPQKIALGAASTVRKQGAFYVFNLRLASDDIREYSFTDRQRAEKAREVLISHLEQKIIADSKRTSNGA
;
A
#
# COMPACT_ATOMS: atom_id res chain seq x y z
N MET A 1 0.97 1.45 -16.21
CA MET A 1 1.56 2.79 -16.43
C MET A 1 1.49 3.53 -15.11
N ALA A 2 2.63 3.95 -14.54
CA ALA A 2 2.65 4.74 -13.33
C ALA A 2 2.04 6.11 -13.63
N LYS A 3 0.89 6.42 -13.03
CA LYS A 3 0.20 7.70 -13.21
C LYS A 3 0.75 8.63 -12.14
N ILE A 4 1.80 9.37 -12.49
CA ILE A 4 2.32 10.43 -11.63
C ILE A 4 1.19 11.44 -11.43
N ILE A 5 0.85 11.71 -10.18
CA ILE A 5 -0.20 12.67 -9.80
C ILE A 5 0.43 13.80 -9.00
N GLU A 6 -0.15 14.98 -9.12
CA GLU A 6 0.26 16.14 -8.32
C GLU A 6 -0.39 16.07 -6.94
N SER A 7 0.42 16.19 -5.89
CA SER A 7 -0.01 16.36 -4.51
C SER A 7 -0.41 17.82 -4.28
N HIS A 8 -1.24 18.05 -3.26
CA HIS A 8 -1.71 19.37 -2.84
C HIS A 8 -0.58 20.41 -2.67
N PHE A 9 0.63 19.99 -2.28
CA PHE A 9 1.79 20.86 -2.13
C PHE A 9 2.58 21.10 -3.45
N GLY A 10 1.98 20.83 -4.61
CA GLY A 10 2.65 20.92 -5.92
C GLY A 10 3.73 19.85 -6.13
N THR A 11 3.76 18.81 -5.29
CA THR A 11 4.78 17.74 -5.34
C THR A 11 4.27 16.59 -6.19
N LEU A 12 5.04 16.21 -7.21
CA LEU A 12 4.73 15.02 -8.02
C LEU A 12 4.92 13.75 -7.20
N MET A 13 3.90 12.91 -7.12
CA MET A 13 3.93 11.64 -6.44
C MET A 13 3.55 10.47 -7.35
N ASP A 14 4.14 9.31 -7.08
CA ASP A 14 3.84 8.04 -7.75
C ASP A 14 3.10 7.13 -6.75
N PRO A 15 1.75 7.05 -6.83
CA PRO A 15 0.93 6.29 -5.88
C PRO A 15 1.31 4.82 -5.80
N GLN A 16 1.74 4.25 -6.93
CA GLN A 16 2.15 2.85 -7.01
C GLN A 16 3.43 2.62 -6.20
N LYS A 17 4.43 3.49 -6.34
CA LYS A 17 5.67 3.40 -5.56
C LYS A 17 5.43 3.63 -4.07
N ILE A 18 4.54 4.56 -3.72
CA ILE A 18 4.18 4.82 -2.32
C ILE A 18 3.50 3.59 -1.72
N ALA A 19 2.48 3.03 -2.39
CA ALA A 19 1.79 1.84 -1.92
C ALA A 19 2.74 0.63 -1.82
N LEU A 20 3.66 0.46 -2.78
CA LEU A 20 4.67 -0.60 -2.73
C LEU A 20 5.62 -0.43 -1.54
N GLY A 21 6.10 0.80 -1.29
CA GLY A 21 6.99 1.12 -0.17
C GLY A 21 6.32 0.97 1.21
N ALA A 22 4.99 1.04 1.26
CA ALA A 22 4.21 0.82 2.47
C ALA A 22 4.06 -0.67 2.85
N ALA A 23 4.38 -1.60 1.95
CA ALA A 23 4.22 -3.03 2.14
C ALA A 23 5.58 -3.76 2.18
N SER A 24 5.87 -4.46 3.28
CA SER A 24 7.06 -5.33 3.35
C SER A 24 6.95 -6.50 2.36
N THR A 25 8.09 -7.11 2.02
CA THR A 25 8.07 -8.40 1.32
C THR A 25 7.47 -9.50 2.20
N VAL A 26 7.00 -10.58 1.56
CA VAL A 26 6.55 -11.79 2.28
C VAL A 26 7.77 -12.54 2.80
N ARG A 27 7.79 -12.80 4.12
CA ARG A 27 8.84 -13.58 4.80
C ARG A 27 8.26 -14.80 5.49
N LYS A 28 9.02 -15.89 5.56
CA LYS A 28 8.63 -17.08 6.32
C LYS A 28 8.94 -16.89 7.80
N GLN A 29 7.97 -17.15 8.68
CA GLN A 29 8.09 -17.02 10.12
C GLN A 29 7.38 -18.22 10.78
N GLY A 30 8.16 -19.21 11.21
CA GLY A 30 7.64 -20.49 11.72
C GLY A 30 6.78 -21.21 10.66
N ALA A 31 5.54 -21.54 11.03
CA ALA A 31 4.56 -22.18 10.17
C ALA A 31 3.84 -21.23 9.20
N PHE A 32 4.15 -19.92 9.25
CA PHE A 32 3.44 -18.89 8.50
C PHE A 32 4.34 -18.16 7.50
N TYR A 33 3.70 -17.53 6.52
CA TYR A 33 4.23 -16.51 5.63
C TYR A 33 3.58 -15.18 6.00
N VAL A 34 4.40 -14.20 6.39
CA VAL A 34 3.94 -12.92 6.94
C VAL A 34 4.42 -11.74 6.13
N PHE A 35 3.62 -10.68 6.08
CA PHE A 35 4.06 -9.35 5.63
C PHE A 35 3.32 -8.26 6.39
N ASN A 36 3.90 -7.06 6.41
CA ASN A 36 3.33 -5.89 7.04
C ASN A 36 2.86 -4.87 6.00
N LEU A 37 1.76 -4.18 6.28
CA LEU A 37 1.23 -3.08 5.50
C LEU A 37 1.06 -1.86 6.42
N ARG A 38 1.73 -0.75 6.08
CA ARG A 38 1.58 0.53 6.78
C ARG A 38 0.49 1.36 6.11
N LEU A 39 -0.60 1.64 6.82
CA LEU A 39 -1.70 2.46 6.31
C LEU A 39 -1.59 3.93 6.75
N ALA A 40 -0.99 4.16 7.92
CA ALA A 40 -0.68 5.47 8.49
C ALA A 40 0.60 5.36 9.34
N SER A 41 1.07 6.46 9.92
CA SER A 41 2.25 6.47 10.81
C SER A 41 2.10 5.57 12.03
N ASP A 42 0.87 5.43 12.53
CA ASP A 42 0.46 4.69 13.73
C ASP A 42 -0.35 3.42 13.42
N ASP A 43 -0.76 3.20 12.17
CA ASP A 43 -1.48 1.99 11.73
C ASP A 43 -0.56 1.10 10.86
N ILE A 44 0.02 0.07 11.49
CA ILE A 44 0.79 -1.00 10.84
C ILE A 44 0.06 -2.32 11.09
N ARG A 45 -0.31 -3.00 10.00
CA ARG A 45 -1.03 -4.28 10.06
C ARG A 45 -0.12 -5.41 9.61
N GLU A 46 -0.05 -6.47 10.42
CA GLU A 46 0.60 -7.73 10.05
C GLU A 46 -0.44 -8.70 9.49
N TYR A 47 -0.11 -9.34 8.37
CA TYR A 47 -0.92 -10.38 7.77
C TYR A 47 -0.14 -11.68 7.75
N SER A 48 -0.78 -12.77 8.14
CA SER A 48 -0.17 -14.10 8.22
C SER A 48 -0.99 -15.14 7.46
N PHE A 49 -0.31 -15.96 6.66
CA PHE A 49 -0.92 -17.04 5.88
C PHE A 49 -0.13 -18.32 6.06
N THR A 50 -0.79 -19.48 5.99
CA THR A 50 -0.10 -20.78 5.99
C THR A 50 0.43 -21.18 4.60
N ASP A 51 -0.06 -20.51 3.55
CA ASP A 51 0.36 -20.71 2.16
C ASP A 51 1.05 -19.47 1.60
N ARG A 52 2.19 -19.69 0.94
CA ARG A 52 3.02 -18.60 0.39
C ARG A 52 2.32 -17.89 -0.74
N GLN A 53 1.71 -18.63 -1.67
CA GLN A 53 1.10 -18.05 -2.86
C GLN A 53 -0.10 -17.17 -2.47
N ARG A 54 -0.88 -17.58 -1.47
CA ARG A 54 -1.96 -16.77 -0.89
C ARG A 54 -1.42 -15.50 -0.23
N ALA A 55 -0.29 -15.57 0.48
CA ALA A 55 0.34 -14.38 1.06
C ALA A 55 0.76 -13.37 -0.02
N GLU A 56 1.40 -13.85 -1.09
CA GLU A 56 1.86 -13.02 -2.21
C GLU A 56 0.67 -12.38 -2.95
N LYS A 57 -0.37 -13.16 -3.27
CA LYS A 57 -1.61 -12.64 -3.91
C LYS A 57 -2.34 -11.63 -3.02
N ALA A 58 -2.47 -11.92 -1.72
CA ALA A 58 -3.10 -10.99 -0.78
C ALA A 58 -2.32 -9.67 -0.70
N ARG A 59 -0.99 -9.74 -0.67
CA ARG A 59 -0.12 -8.56 -0.70
C ARG A 59 -0.36 -7.71 -1.94
N GLU A 60 -0.40 -8.32 -3.13
CA GLU A 60 -0.66 -7.61 -4.39
C GLU A 60 -2.02 -6.89 -4.38
N VAL A 61 -3.07 -7.59 -3.96
CA VAL A 61 -4.42 -7.03 -3.87
C VAL A 61 -4.47 -5.84 -2.90
N LEU A 62 -3.88 -5.99 -1.72
CA LEU A 62 -3.88 -4.93 -0.70
C LEU A 62 -3.06 -3.70 -1.12
N ILE A 63 -1.92 -3.90 -1.78
CA ILE A 63 -1.15 -2.79 -2.37
C ILE A 63 -1.98 -2.05 -3.42
N SER A 64 -2.71 -2.77 -4.27
CA SER A 64 -3.59 -2.15 -5.27
C SER A 64 -4.71 -1.32 -4.61
N HIS A 65 -5.31 -1.80 -3.53
CA HIS A 65 -6.31 -1.03 -2.78
C HIS A 65 -5.71 0.21 -2.12
N LEU A 66 -4.50 0.10 -1.58
CA LEU A 66 -3.78 1.23 -0.97
C LEU A 66 -3.42 2.28 -2.02
N GLU A 67 -3.00 1.87 -3.21
CA GLU A 67 -2.77 2.78 -4.35
C GLU A 67 -4.04 3.57 -4.68
N GLN A 68 -5.19 2.90 -4.82
CA GLN A 68 -6.46 3.58 -5.09
C GLN A 68 -6.86 4.53 -3.96
N LYS A 69 -6.62 4.16 -2.69
CA LYS A 69 -6.85 5.04 -1.54
C LYS A 69 -5.99 6.29 -1.62
N ILE A 70 -4.69 6.18 -1.93
CA ILE A 70 -3.78 7.32 -2.08
C ILE A 70 -4.28 8.29 -3.17
N ILE A 71 -4.71 7.75 -4.32
CA ILE A 71 -5.28 8.53 -5.42
C ILE A 71 -6.59 9.21 -5.01
N ALA A 72 -7.44 8.54 -4.23
CA ALA A 72 -8.71 9.11 -3.78
C ALA A 72 -8.49 10.23 -2.74
N ASP A 73 -7.57 10.02 -1.80
CA ASP A 73 -7.23 10.98 -0.75
C ASP A 73 -6.60 12.25 -1.36
N SER A 74 -5.74 12.10 -2.38
CA SER A 74 -5.17 13.26 -3.08
C SER A 74 -6.22 14.14 -3.76
N LYS A 75 -7.29 13.54 -4.29
CA LYS A 75 -8.40 14.26 -4.96
C LYS A 75 -9.41 14.86 -3.98
N ARG A 76 -9.67 14.21 -2.85
CA ARG A 76 -10.60 14.76 -1.84
C ARG A 76 -10.08 16.05 -1.24
N THR A 77 -8.77 16.12 -1.04
CA THR A 77 -8.12 17.28 -0.45
C THR A 77 -8.07 18.48 -1.40
N SER A 78 -8.25 18.29 -2.72
CA SER A 78 -8.29 19.39 -3.70
C SER A 78 -9.67 20.06 -3.85
N ASN A 79 -10.75 19.41 -3.42
CA ASN A 79 -12.12 19.94 -3.56
C ASN A 79 -12.66 20.65 -2.31
N GLY A 80 -11.83 20.81 -1.28
CA GLY A 80 -12.19 21.44 0.01
C GLY A 80 -11.43 22.74 0.29
N ALA A 81 -10.79 23.35 -0.71
CA ALA A 81 -10.06 24.62 -0.62
C ALA A 81 -10.78 25.71 -1.41
#